data_AF-A0A645BP49-F1
#
_entry.id   AF-A0A645BP49-F1
#
_cell.length_a   1.000
_cell.length_b   1.000
_cell.length_c   1.000
_cell.angle_alpha   90.00
_cell.angle_beta   90.00
_cell.angle_gamma   90.00
#
_symmetry.space_group_name_H-M   'P 1'
#
loop_
_entity.id
_entity.type
_entity.pdbx_description
1 polymer ?
#
loop_
_entity_poly.entity_id
_entity_poly.type
_entity_poly.pdbx_seq_one_letter_code
_entity_poly.pdbx_strand_id
1 'polypeptide(L)'
;MIAVGIGLHNFAEGLAIGNSAASGATDLAILLVVGFAIHNGTEGFGIVAPMAAEAERPSWGYLGLLGLIGGGPTFLGTLVGQQFSNDLVSIAFLTLAAGSILYVIIELLAVARRQQMKVITTWGIALGLLLGFATDAVVTLAGA
;
A
#
# COMPACT_ATOMS: atom_id res chain seq x y z
N MET A 1 14.44 5.71 5.65
CA MET A 1 14.24 5.70 4.18
C MET A 1 13.01 4.88 3.79
N ILE A 2 12.86 3.63 4.26
CA ILE A 2 11.72 2.75 3.92
C ILE A 2 10.36 3.41 4.23
N ALA A 3 10.13 3.91 5.45
CA ALA A 3 8.85 4.55 5.81
C ALA A 3 8.49 5.76 4.94
N VAL A 4 9.49 6.53 4.49
CA VAL A 4 9.25 7.70 3.61
C VAL A 4 8.91 7.23 2.19
N GLY A 5 9.64 6.25 1.66
CA GLY A 5 9.30 5.62 0.38
C GLY A 5 7.90 5.02 0.42
N ILE A 6 7.55 4.39 1.53
CA ILE A 6 6.21 3.86 1.79
C ILE A 6 5.16 4.97 1.79
N GLY A 7 5.38 6.02 2.57
CA GLY A 7 4.53 7.21 2.58
C GLY A 7 4.29 7.80 1.19
N LEU A 8 5.31 7.87 0.33
CA LEU A 8 5.15 8.44 -1.01
C LEU A 8 4.26 7.60 -1.94
N HIS A 9 4.27 6.27 -1.85
CA HIS A 9 3.31 5.48 -2.63
C HIS A 9 1.90 5.52 -2.01
N ASN A 10 1.83 5.54 -0.68
CA ASN A 10 0.57 5.69 0.06
C ASN A 10 -0.13 7.00 -0.26
N PHE A 11 0.62 8.06 -0.56
CA PHE A 11 0.06 9.28 -1.14
C PHE A 11 -0.66 9.03 -2.48
N ALA A 12 -0.06 8.25 -3.39
CA ALA A 12 -0.66 7.94 -4.68
C ALA A 12 -1.94 7.10 -4.56
N GLU A 13 -1.98 6.17 -3.60
CA GLU A 13 -3.20 5.43 -3.24
C GLU A 13 -4.29 6.35 -2.72
N GLY A 14 -3.92 7.29 -1.85
CA GLY A 14 -4.82 8.34 -1.39
C GLY A 14 -5.42 9.13 -2.56
N LEU A 15 -4.60 9.54 -3.53
CA LEU A 15 -5.09 10.24 -4.73
C LEU A 15 -6.16 9.42 -5.47
N ALA A 16 -5.95 8.11 -5.62
CA ALA A 16 -6.90 7.21 -6.26
C ALA A 16 -8.21 7.06 -5.46
N ILE A 17 -8.14 6.94 -4.12
CA ILE A 17 -9.32 6.90 -3.24
C ILE A 17 -10.13 8.20 -3.39
N GLY A 18 -9.46 9.35 -3.22
CA GLY A 18 -10.10 10.66 -3.25
C GLY A 18 -10.77 10.94 -4.58
N ASN A 19 -10.09 10.65 -5.69
CA ASN A 19 -10.65 10.83 -7.02
C ASN A 19 -11.82 9.88 -7.31
N SER A 20 -11.75 8.61 -6.88
CA SER A 20 -12.86 7.66 -7.03
C SER A 20 -14.10 8.14 -6.28
N ALA A 21 -13.92 8.64 -5.06
CA ALA A 21 -14.99 9.23 -4.26
C ALA A 21 -15.58 10.48 -4.93
N ALA A 22 -14.74 11.39 -5.44
CA ALA A 22 -15.18 12.61 -6.11
C ALA A 22 -15.90 12.35 -7.44
N SER A 23 -15.59 11.24 -8.11
CA SER A 23 -16.21 10.84 -9.38
C SER A 23 -17.54 10.09 -9.20
N GLY A 24 -18.00 9.91 -7.95
CA GLY A 24 -19.22 9.16 -7.63
C GLY A 24 -19.07 7.63 -7.70
N ALA A 25 -17.84 7.12 -7.91
CA ALA A 25 -17.54 5.69 -7.91
C ALA A 25 -17.38 5.18 -6.47
N THR A 26 -18.46 5.24 -5.69
CA THR A 26 -18.44 4.93 -4.25
C THR A 26 -18.03 3.49 -3.96
N ASP A 27 -18.49 2.52 -4.74
CA ASP A 27 -18.13 1.10 -4.55
C ASP A 27 -16.62 0.88 -4.77
N LEU A 28 -16.06 1.49 -5.81
CA LEU A 28 -14.62 1.48 -6.07
C LEU A 28 -13.86 2.18 -4.94
N ALA A 29 -14.32 3.34 -4.48
CA ALA A 29 -13.69 4.06 -3.37
C ALA A 29 -13.66 3.21 -2.08
N ILE A 30 -14.74 2.51 -1.76
CA ILE A 30 -14.81 1.61 -0.60
C ILE A 30 -13.86 0.42 -0.79
N LEU A 31 -13.86 -0.19 -1.98
CA LEU A 31 -12.95 -1.29 -2.30
C LEU A 31 -11.50 -0.86 -2.14
N LEU A 32 -11.13 0.32 -2.65
CA LEU A 32 -9.80 0.90 -2.50
C LEU A 32 -9.47 1.22 -1.05
N VAL A 33 -10.40 1.77 -0.26
CA VAL A 33 -10.14 2.05 1.17
C VAL A 33 -9.86 0.77 1.95
N VAL A 34 -10.70 -0.27 1.77
CA VAL A 34 -10.53 -1.54 2.50
C VAL A 34 -9.30 -2.28 2.02
N GLY A 35 -9.15 -2.43 0.69
CA GLY A 35 -7.99 -3.04 0.08
C GLY A 35 -6.72 -2.34 0.51
N PHE A 36 -6.71 -0.99 0.45
CA PHE A 36 -5.55 -0.19 0.79
C PHE A 36 -5.22 -0.21 2.29
N ALA A 37 -6.23 -0.21 3.15
CA ALA A 37 -6.00 -0.37 4.59
C ALA A 37 -5.30 -1.69 4.93
N ILE A 38 -5.70 -2.79 4.28
CA ILE A 38 -5.14 -4.12 4.55
C ILE A 38 -3.68 -4.22 4.11
N HIS A 39 -3.33 -3.86 2.86
CA HIS A 39 -1.91 -3.94 2.45
C HIS A 39 -1.04 -2.90 3.17
N ASN A 40 -1.52 -1.67 3.42
CA ASN A 40 -0.76 -0.67 4.19
C ASN A 40 -0.47 -1.16 5.62
N GLY A 41 -1.40 -1.91 6.22
CA GLY A 41 -1.14 -2.62 7.47
C GLY A 41 0.05 -3.59 7.37
N THR A 42 0.18 -4.31 6.26
CA THR A 42 1.30 -5.24 6.04
C THR A 42 2.63 -4.56 5.73
N GLU A 43 2.62 -3.35 5.16
CA GLU A 43 3.83 -2.57 4.91
C GLU A 43 4.51 -2.09 6.19
N GLY A 44 3.74 -1.97 7.28
CA GLY A 44 4.26 -1.78 8.62
C GLY A 44 5.35 -2.81 8.95
N PHE A 45 5.23 -4.07 8.50
CA PHE A 45 6.26 -5.08 8.68
C PHE A 45 7.57 -4.71 7.98
N GLY A 46 7.51 -4.17 6.76
CA GLY A 46 8.68 -3.70 6.03
C GLY A 46 9.36 -2.50 6.71
N ILE A 47 8.56 -1.62 7.33
CA ILE A 47 9.06 -0.49 8.12
C ILE A 47 9.78 -0.98 9.38
N VAL A 48 9.19 -1.93 10.12
CA VAL A 48 9.74 -2.37 11.42
C VAL A 48 10.81 -3.45 11.33
N ALA A 49 10.85 -4.22 10.24
CA ALA A 49 11.74 -5.38 10.09
C ALA A 49 13.24 -5.07 10.34
N PRO A 50 13.83 -3.96 9.84
CA PRO A 50 15.23 -3.67 10.09
C PRO A 50 15.56 -3.48 11.58
N MET A 51 14.62 -2.91 12.35
CA MET A 51 14.78 -2.67 13.79
C MET A 51 14.63 -3.95 14.61
N ALA A 52 13.96 -4.97 14.09
CA ALA A 52 13.78 -6.24 14.80
C ALA A 52 15.10 -7.00 15.01
N ALA A 53 16.15 -6.67 14.24
CA ALA A 53 17.48 -7.25 14.36
C ALA A 53 18.40 -6.46 15.31
N GLU A 54 17.97 -5.30 15.82
CA GLU A 54 18.76 -4.45 16.71
C GLU A 54 18.60 -4.85 18.19
N ALA A 55 19.64 -4.61 19.00
CA ALA A 55 19.64 -4.97 20.42
C ALA A 55 18.71 -4.08 21.27
N GLU A 56 18.59 -2.81 20.89
CA GLU A 56 17.71 -1.84 21.54
C GLU A 56 16.35 -1.82 20.86
N ARG A 57 15.27 -1.82 21.67
CA ARG A 57 13.91 -1.74 21.13
C ARG A 57 13.55 -0.29 20.81
N PRO A 58 12.90 -0.04 19.65
CA PRO A 58 12.41 1.30 19.33
C PRO A 58 11.34 1.75 20.33
N SER A 59 11.33 3.05 20.64
CA SER A 59 10.31 3.63 21.49
C SER A 59 8.94 3.66 20.78
N TRP A 60 7.85 3.60 21.54
CA TRP A 60 6.50 3.72 21.00
C TRP A 60 6.27 5.03 20.24
N GLY A 61 6.88 6.13 20.70
CA GLY A 61 6.81 7.42 20.01
C GLY A 61 7.48 7.38 18.64
N TYR A 62 8.62 6.70 18.53
CA TYR A 62 9.30 6.51 17.25
C TYR A 62 8.50 5.61 16.30
N LEU A 63 7.94 4.50 16.80
CA LEU A 63 7.05 3.64 16.01
C LEU A 63 5.80 4.38 15.52
N GLY A 64 5.19 5.21 16.39
CA GLY A 64 4.06 6.07 16.02
C GLY A 64 4.43 7.07 14.93
N LEU A 65 5.60 7.72 15.02
CA LEU A 65 6.09 8.61 13.99
C LEU A 65 6.31 7.90 12.66
N LEU A 66 6.91 6.71 12.68
CA LEU A 66 7.09 5.90 11.47
C LEU A 66 5.76 5.48 10.84
N GLY A 67 4.77 5.13 11.67
CA GLY A 67 3.40 4.85 11.23
C GLY A 67 2.73 6.08 10.60
N LEU A 68 2.91 7.27 11.18
CA LEU A 68 2.41 8.52 10.62
C LEU A 68 3.08 8.88 9.29
N ILE A 69 4.41 8.67 9.18
CA ILE A 69 5.14 8.90 7.94
C ILE A 69 4.70 7.90 6.85
N GLY A 70 4.49 6.64 7.23
CA GLY A 70 4.05 5.59 6.31
C GLY A 70 2.60 5.75 5.86
N GLY A 71 1.65 5.99 6.76
CA GLY A 71 0.22 6.00 6.45
C GLY A 71 -0.43 7.38 6.34
N GLY A 72 0.11 8.40 7.01
CA GLY A 72 -0.43 9.76 6.96
C GLY A 72 -0.53 10.35 5.54
N PRO A 73 0.41 10.07 4.62
CA PRO A 73 0.28 10.51 3.24
C PRO A 73 -0.94 9.97 2.50
N THR A 74 -1.50 8.79 2.83
CA THR A 74 -2.76 8.31 2.23
C THR A 74 -3.91 9.26 2.52
N PHE A 75 -3.98 9.77 3.75
CA PHE A 75 -4.99 10.75 4.14
C PHE A 75 -4.83 12.05 3.34
N LEU A 76 -3.60 12.59 3.26
CA LEU A 76 -3.32 13.80 2.48
C LEU A 76 -3.61 13.60 0.99
N GLY A 77 -3.21 12.45 0.43
CA GLY A 77 -3.50 12.05 -0.94
C GLY A 77 -4.99 11.99 -1.19
N THR A 78 -5.78 11.48 -0.24
CA THR A 78 -7.25 11.44 -0.36
C THR A 78 -7.85 12.84 -0.44
N LEU A 79 -7.43 13.76 0.43
CA LEU A 79 -7.90 15.15 0.40
C LEU A 79 -7.58 15.85 -0.93
N VAL A 80 -6.36 15.63 -1.45
CA VAL A 80 -5.93 16.19 -2.74
C VAL A 80 -6.68 15.53 -3.89
N GLY A 81 -6.78 14.20 -3.90
CA GLY A 81 -7.44 13.42 -4.94
C GLY A 81 -8.91 13.79 -5.08
N GLN A 82 -9.57 14.09 -3.96
CA GLN A 82 -10.97 14.51 -3.93
C GLN A 82 -11.24 15.83 -4.69
N GLN A 83 -10.21 16.63 -4.95
CA GLN A 83 -10.35 17.86 -5.74
C GLN A 83 -10.48 17.60 -7.24
N PHE A 84 -10.29 16.37 -7.70
CA PHE A 84 -10.28 16.00 -9.11
C PHE A 84 -11.29 14.89 -9.39
N SER A 85 -12.05 15.02 -10.48
CA SER A 85 -13.05 14.03 -10.92
C SER A 85 -13.00 13.71 -12.42
N ASN A 86 -11.94 14.11 -13.11
CA ASN A 86 -11.78 13.85 -14.55
C ASN A 86 -11.12 12.48 -14.79
N ASP A 87 -11.63 11.74 -15.79
CA ASP A 87 -11.17 10.40 -16.18
C ASP A 87 -9.65 10.31 -16.43
N LEU A 88 -9.04 11.31 -17.09
CA LEU A 88 -7.60 11.32 -17.34
C LEU A 88 -6.79 11.38 -16.05
N VAL A 89 -7.26 12.17 -15.08
CA VAL A 89 -6.63 12.29 -13.77
C VAL A 89 -6.83 11.00 -12.97
N SER A 90 -8.00 10.37 -13.10
CA SER A 90 -8.27 9.06 -12.49
C SER A 90 -7.29 8.00 -12.98
N ILE A 91 -7.14 7.86 -14.31
CA ILE A 91 -6.19 6.92 -14.92
C ILE A 91 -4.77 7.25 -14.47
N ALA A 92 -4.39 8.54 -14.42
CA ALA A 92 -3.06 8.95 -13.97
C ALA A 92 -2.80 8.56 -12.51
N PHE A 93 -3.76 8.78 -11.61
CA PHE A 93 -3.63 8.42 -10.18
C PHE A 93 -3.59 6.90 -9.97
N LEU A 94 -4.47 6.14 -10.65
CA LEU A 94 -4.46 4.68 -10.60
C LEU A 94 -3.14 4.12 -11.14
N THR A 95 -2.64 4.66 -12.26
CA THR A 95 -1.35 4.24 -12.84
C THR A 95 -0.18 4.61 -11.92
N LEU A 96 -0.23 5.79 -11.29
CA LEU A 96 0.78 6.21 -10.32
C LEU A 96 0.80 5.27 -9.11
N ALA A 97 -0.37 4.92 -8.56
CA ALA A 97 -0.50 4.00 -7.44
C ALA A 97 -0.01 2.58 -7.80
N ALA A 98 -0.39 2.07 -8.97
CA ALA A 98 0.08 0.77 -9.46
C ALA A 98 1.59 0.75 -9.72
N GLY A 99 2.14 1.83 -10.30
CA GLY A 99 3.57 1.94 -10.57
C GLY A 99 4.41 2.10 -9.30
N SER A 100 3.92 2.84 -8.32
CA SER A 100 4.61 3.08 -7.06
C SER A 100 4.70 1.81 -6.20
N ILE A 101 3.62 1.02 -6.11
CA ILE A 101 3.66 -0.26 -5.38
C ILE A 101 4.57 -1.27 -6.08
N LEU A 102 4.59 -1.30 -7.43
CA LEU A 102 5.52 -2.16 -8.18
C LEU A 102 6.98 -1.81 -7.85
N TYR A 103 7.32 -0.52 -7.77
CA TYR A 103 8.65 -0.07 -7.36
C TYR A 103 9.01 -0.57 -5.95
N VAL A 104 8.10 -0.43 -4.98
CA VAL A 104 8.33 -0.89 -3.60
C VAL A 104 8.50 -2.41 -3.54
N ILE A 105 7.68 -3.17 -4.26
CA ILE A 105 7.83 -4.64 -4.35
C ILE A 105 9.21 -5.00 -4.89
N ILE A 106 9.69 -4.33 -5.94
CA ILE A 106 11.03 -4.58 -6.50
C ILE A 106 12.12 -4.34 -5.46
N GLU A 107 12.05 -3.25 -4.70
CA GLU A 107 13.01 -2.95 -3.63
C GLU A 107 12.96 -4.00 -2.50
N LEU A 108 11.78 -4.41 -2.06
CA LEU A 108 11.63 -5.46 -1.03
C LEU A 108 12.17 -6.81 -1.51
N LEU A 109 11.94 -7.17 -2.77
CA LEU A 109 12.51 -8.39 -3.37
C LEU A 109 14.03 -8.31 -3.50
N ALA A 110 14.59 -7.12 -3.76
CA ALA A 110 16.03 -6.91 -3.77
C ALA A 110 16.63 -7.11 -2.36
N VAL A 111 15.99 -6.61 -1.31
CA VAL A 111 16.38 -6.85 0.09
C VAL A 111 16.30 -8.33 0.44
N ALA A 112 15.18 -9.00 0.13
CA ALA A 112 15.00 -10.42 0.43
C ALA A 112 16.04 -11.31 -0.29
N ARG A 113 16.43 -10.94 -1.52
CA ARG A 113 17.50 -11.60 -2.27
C ARG A 113 18.86 -11.44 -1.60
N ARG A 114 19.19 -10.25 -1.09
CA ARG A 114 20.44 -10.03 -0.33
C ARG A 114 20.50 -10.90 0.92
N GLN A 115 19.36 -11.15 1.56
CA GLN A 115 19.22 -12.01 2.74
C GLN A 115 19.07 -13.50 2.43
N GLN A 116 19.25 -13.93 1.17
CA GLN A 116 19.15 -15.34 0.74
C GLN A 116 17.81 -16.03 1.07
N MET A 117 16.70 -15.27 1.21
CA MET A 117 15.39 -15.80 1.64
C MET A 117 14.55 -16.41 0.50
N LYS A 118 15.18 -16.94 -0.55
CA LYS A 118 14.53 -17.31 -1.82
C LYS A 118 13.27 -18.18 -1.64
N VAL A 119 13.35 -19.25 -0.84
CA VAL A 119 12.23 -20.20 -0.65
C VAL A 119 11.05 -19.51 0.03
N ILE A 120 11.30 -18.74 1.08
CA ILE A 120 10.26 -18.01 1.82
C ILE A 120 9.64 -16.95 0.92
N THR A 121 10.46 -16.18 0.18
CA THR A 121 9.97 -15.18 -0.76
C THR A 121 9.07 -15.79 -1.84
N THR A 122 9.45 -16.94 -2.42
CA THR A 122 8.64 -17.60 -3.46
C THR A 122 7.29 -18.06 -2.92
N TRP A 123 7.25 -18.71 -1.75
CA TRP A 123 5.99 -19.11 -1.12
C TRP A 123 5.14 -17.91 -0.70
N GLY A 124 5.78 -16.84 -0.20
CA GLY A 124 5.10 -15.59 0.14
C GLY A 124 4.43 -14.93 -1.07
N ILE A 125 5.12 -14.85 -2.21
CA ILE A 125 4.54 -14.34 -3.46
C ILE A 125 3.37 -15.22 -3.91
N ALA A 126 3.55 -16.54 -3.92
CA ALA A 126 2.50 -17.46 -4.35
C ALA A 126 1.25 -17.35 -3.48
N LEU A 127 1.42 -17.31 -2.15
CA LEU A 127 0.33 -17.12 -1.20
C LEU A 127 -0.34 -15.75 -1.39
N GLY A 128 0.44 -14.67 -1.54
CA GLY A 128 -0.08 -13.32 -1.77
C GLY A 128 -0.92 -13.22 -3.05
N LEU A 129 -0.45 -13.81 -4.15
CA LEU A 129 -1.21 -13.87 -5.41
C LEU A 129 -2.51 -14.68 -5.25
N LEU A 130 -2.44 -15.85 -4.62
CA LEU A 130 -3.62 -16.68 -4.37
C LEU A 130 -4.65 -15.96 -3.50
N LEU A 131 -4.21 -15.29 -2.44
CA LEU A 131 -5.09 -14.49 -1.58
C LEU A 131 -5.71 -13.33 -2.37
N GLY A 132 -4.95 -12.62 -3.21
CA GLY A 132 -5.46 -11.56 -4.06
C GLY A 132 -6.58 -12.03 -4.99
N PHE A 133 -6.35 -13.12 -5.74
CA PHE A 133 -7.37 -13.72 -6.60
C PHE A 133 -8.57 -14.26 -5.81
N ALA A 134 -8.33 -14.84 -4.64
CA ALA A 134 -9.41 -15.34 -3.79
C ALA A 134 -10.29 -14.20 -3.28
N THR A 135 -9.69 -13.08 -2.85
CA THR A 135 -10.45 -11.91 -2.42
C THR A 135 -11.22 -11.27 -3.56
N ASP A 136 -10.63 -11.17 -4.75
CA ASP A 136 -11.31 -10.68 -5.95
C ASP A 136 -12.52 -11.57 -6.29
N ALA A 137 -12.33 -12.89 -6.32
CA ALA A 137 -13.41 -13.83 -6.56
C ALA A 137 -14.55 -13.72 -5.53
N VAL A 138 -14.23 -13.53 -4.24
CA VAL A 138 -15.25 -13.30 -3.20
C VAL A 138 -16.03 -12.02 -3.47
N VAL A 139 -15.34 -10.93 -3.84
CA VAL A 139 -15.97 -9.63 -4.15
C VAL A 139 -16.87 -9.73 -5.40
N THR A 140 -16.40 -10.38 -6.47
CA THR A 140 -17.21 -10.62 -7.67
C THR A 140 -18.44 -11.50 -7.37
N LEU A 141 -18.28 -12.56 -6.57
CA LEU A 141 -19.40 -13.42 -6.19
C LEU A 141 -20.41 -12.71 -5.26
N ALA A 142 -19.97 -11.68 -4.53
CA ALA A 142 -20.83 -10.84 -3.71
C ALA A 142 -21.61 -9.77 -4.51
N GLY A 143 -21.39 -9.67 -5.82
CA GLY A 143 -22.17 -8.81 -6.73
C GLY A 143 -21.54 -7.45 -7.03
N ALA A 144 -20.21 -7.31 -6.84
CA ALA A 144 -19.46 -6.18 -7.37
C ALA A 144 -19.24 -6.27 -8.88
#